data_AF-A0A1G2RM06-F1
#
_entry.id   AF-A0A1G2RM06-F1
#
_cell.length_a   1.000
_cell.length_b   1.000
_cell.length_c   1.000
_cell.angle_alpha   90.00
_cell.angle_beta   90.00
_cell.angle_gamma   90.00
#
_symmetry.space_group_name_H-M   'P 1'
#
loop_
_entity.id
_entity.type
_entity.pdbx_description
1 polymer ?
#
loop_
_entity_poly.entity_id
_entity_poly.type
_entity_poly.pdbx_seq_one_letter_code
_entity_poly.pdbx_strand_id
1 'polypeptide(L)'
;TMFEDFKLVQESQRLKLPFGIAQIGRCFRNEITTGNFIFRSREFDIAEIEYFVKPEEDEEAFNKWLDAWEQFFIYLGLKKENLRRYEHPKESLAHYSKRTVDIEYHFPFGWAELAGVANRTDFDLSQHAKFSGQDLRYFDDEIKERYFPYVIEPTLGIERLLLALLADSYEEVKGGRTTTTEAAKEEETVLRLNKKIAPIQVAVLPLLKNNKELVARAKEIYEALKPHFMCQYDEVGTIGRRYRRQDEIGTPACITVDHQTLQDNTVTLRDRDTMSQERVSAERLPQAIDKLLKE
;
A
#
# COMPACT_ATOMS: atom_id res chain seq x y z
N THR A 1 -8.67 24.10 0.59
CA THR A 1 -9.17 22.70 0.52
C THR A 1 -9.34 22.33 -0.94
N MET A 2 -9.43 21.05 -1.32
CA MET A 2 -9.57 20.67 -2.74
C MET A 2 -10.79 21.32 -3.43
N PHE A 3 -11.87 21.58 -2.69
CA PHE A 3 -13.05 22.31 -3.17
C PHE A 3 -12.80 23.79 -3.46
N GLU A 4 -11.96 24.47 -2.68
CA GLU A 4 -11.60 25.88 -2.90
C GLU A 4 -10.75 26.02 -4.17
N ASP A 5 -9.89 25.04 -4.43
CA ASP A 5 -9.01 25.02 -5.60
C ASP A 5 -9.66 24.43 -6.86
N PHE A 6 -10.91 23.92 -6.76
CA PHE A 6 -11.64 23.29 -7.87
C PHE A 6 -11.54 24.08 -9.17
N LYS A 7 -11.89 25.37 -9.11
CA LYS A 7 -11.92 26.24 -10.29
C LYS A 7 -10.52 26.55 -10.81
N LEU A 8 -9.57 26.79 -9.91
CA LEU A 8 -8.18 27.05 -10.28
C LEU A 8 -7.56 25.86 -11.02
N VAL A 9 -7.78 24.64 -10.50
CA VAL A 9 -7.30 23.40 -11.14
C VAL A 9 -8.01 23.20 -12.48
N GLN A 10 -9.34 23.31 -12.50
CA GLN A 10 -10.14 23.11 -13.71
C GLN A 10 -9.71 24.07 -14.85
N GLU A 11 -9.56 25.36 -14.55
CA GLU A 11 -9.23 26.38 -15.55
C GLU A 11 -7.77 26.31 -15.99
N SER A 12 -6.83 26.17 -15.06
CA SER A 12 -5.40 26.14 -15.37
C SER A 12 -4.99 24.92 -16.19
N GLN A 13 -5.65 23.78 -15.96
CA GLN A 13 -5.41 22.53 -16.69
C GLN A 13 -6.40 22.30 -17.83
N ARG A 14 -7.39 23.19 -18.01
CA ARG A 14 -8.44 23.08 -19.03
C ARG A 14 -9.19 21.74 -18.96
N LEU A 15 -9.44 21.26 -17.74
CA LEU A 15 -10.11 19.98 -17.51
C LEU A 15 -11.59 20.09 -17.86
N LYS A 16 -12.12 19.01 -18.44
CA LYS A 16 -13.55 18.77 -18.59
C LYS A 16 -13.99 17.75 -17.56
N LEU A 17 -15.27 17.77 -17.20
CA LEU A 17 -15.84 16.68 -16.40
C LEU A 17 -15.87 15.37 -17.21
N PRO A 18 -15.68 14.21 -16.56
CA PRO A 18 -15.31 14.07 -15.16
C PRO A 18 -13.79 14.25 -14.93
N PHE A 19 -13.39 14.79 -13.78
CA PHE A 19 -11.98 14.84 -13.35
C PHE A 19 -11.87 14.78 -11.82
N GLY A 20 -10.69 14.43 -11.31
CA GLY A 20 -10.44 14.36 -9.87
C GLY A 20 -9.28 15.23 -9.39
N ILE A 21 -9.36 15.68 -8.15
CA ILE A 21 -8.24 16.26 -7.40
C ILE A 21 -7.93 15.30 -6.26
N ALA A 22 -6.66 14.92 -6.09
CA ALA A 22 -6.24 13.99 -5.06
C ALA A 22 -5.27 14.66 -4.09
N GLN A 23 -5.36 14.31 -2.81
CA GLN A 23 -4.46 14.79 -1.79
C GLN A 23 -4.11 13.67 -0.81
N ILE A 24 -2.84 13.60 -0.43
CA ILE A 24 -2.38 12.82 0.72
C ILE A 24 -1.85 13.80 1.74
N GLY A 25 -2.36 13.76 2.96
CA GLY A 25 -1.97 14.71 3.97
C GLY A 25 -2.34 14.29 5.37
N ARG A 26 -1.79 15.04 6.31
CA ARG A 26 -2.00 14.82 7.73
C ARG A 26 -3.34 15.39 8.18
N CYS A 27 -4.09 14.57 8.89
CA CYS A 27 -5.37 14.92 9.45
C CYS A 27 -5.35 14.76 10.98
N PHE A 28 -6.18 15.56 11.64
CA PHE A 28 -6.31 15.56 13.09
C PHE A 28 -7.77 15.34 13.48
N ARG A 29 -8.03 14.37 14.35
CA ARG A 29 -9.35 14.16 14.96
C ARG A 29 -9.20 14.21 16.48
N ASN A 30 -9.99 15.05 17.15
CA ASN A 30 -9.94 15.19 18.61
C ASN A 30 -10.67 14.02 19.29
N GLU A 31 -10.09 12.84 19.17
CA GLU A 31 -10.69 11.59 19.59
C GLU A 31 -10.81 11.53 21.13
N ILE A 32 -12.01 11.24 21.64
CA ILE A 32 -12.28 11.11 23.07
C ILE A 32 -11.51 9.91 23.64
N THR A 33 -11.54 8.78 22.93
CA THR A 33 -10.87 7.54 23.31
C THR A 33 -10.04 7.02 22.15
N THR A 34 -8.72 7.00 22.32
CA THR A 34 -7.80 6.31 21.40
C THR A 34 -7.83 4.80 21.66
N GLY A 35 -7.60 3.97 20.65
CA GLY A 35 -7.66 2.52 20.82
C GLY A 35 -7.16 1.73 19.61
N ASN A 36 -7.02 0.42 19.80
CA ASN A 36 -6.58 -0.52 18.76
C ASN A 36 -5.28 -0.07 18.06
N PHE A 37 -4.30 0.35 18.86
CA PHE A 37 -2.99 0.83 18.42
C PHE A 37 -3.08 2.03 17.46
N ILE A 38 -2.67 1.89 16.19
CA ILE A 38 -2.70 2.95 15.17
C ILE A 38 -4.06 3.09 14.47
N PHE A 39 -5.03 2.20 14.77
CA PHE A 39 -6.33 2.24 14.11
C PHE A 39 -7.16 3.48 14.46
N ARG A 40 -7.08 3.92 15.73
CA ARG A 40 -7.80 5.09 16.26
C ARG A 40 -6.83 6.01 17.01
N SER A 41 -6.18 6.87 16.24
CA SER A 41 -5.27 7.92 16.69
C SER A 41 -5.90 9.32 16.56
N ARG A 42 -5.21 10.34 17.11
CA ARG A 42 -5.60 11.75 16.95
C ARG A 42 -4.92 12.44 15.77
N GLU A 43 -3.86 11.83 15.25
CA GLU A 43 -3.05 12.27 14.12
C GLU A 43 -2.82 11.04 13.24
N PHE A 44 -3.14 11.17 11.96
CA PHE A 44 -3.03 10.12 10.95
C PHE A 44 -3.02 10.75 9.56
N ASP A 45 -2.53 10.03 8.57
CA ASP A 45 -2.50 10.48 7.19
C ASP A 45 -3.69 9.89 6.41
N ILE A 46 -4.38 10.73 5.63
CA ILE A 46 -5.47 10.32 4.75
C ILE A 46 -5.06 10.56 3.30
N ALA A 47 -5.41 9.61 2.44
CA ALA A 47 -5.45 9.79 1.00
C ALA A 47 -6.92 9.95 0.56
N GLU A 48 -7.25 11.09 -0.04
CA GLU A 48 -8.61 11.43 -0.48
C GLU A 48 -8.58 11.88 -1.94
N ILE A 49 -9.67 11.61 -2.65
CA ILE A 49 -9.88 12.06 -4.02
C ILE A 49 -11.24 12.73 -4.09
N GLU A 50 -11.30 13.98 -4.53
CA GLU A 50 -12.54 14.63 -4.92
C GLU A 50 -12.74 14.43 -6.42
N TYR A 51 -13.64 13.53 -6.80
CA TYR A 51 -13.93 13.23 -8.20
C TYR A 51 -15.22 13.93 -8.64
N PHE A 52 -15.04 15.00 -9.43
CA PHE A 52 -16.12 15.84 -9.93
C PHE A 52 -16.74 15.22 -11.17
N VAL A 53 -18.06 15.08 -11.15
CA VAL A 53 -18.84 14.44 -12.21
C VAL A 53 -20.08 15.26 -12.54
N LYS A 54 -20.61 15.07 -13.75
CA LYS A 54 -21.91 15.62 -14.11
C LYS A 54 -23.00 14.94 -13.26
N PRO A 55 -23.99 15.68 -12.73
CA PRO A 55 -25.17 15.05 -12.14
C PRO A 55 -25.79 14.05 -13.13
N GLU A 56 -26.34 12.93 -12.64
CA GLU A 56 -26.85 11.79 -13.43
C GLU A 56 -25.78 10.78 -13.88
N GLU A 57 -24.50 11.17 -13.96
CA GLU A 57 -23.38 10.25 -14.20
C GLU A 57 -22.73 9.75 -12.90
N ASP A 58 -23.23 10.21 -11.75
CA ASP A 58 -22.64 10.02 -10.43
C ASP A 58 -22.70 8.56 -9.94
N GLU A 59 -23.75 7.82 -10.27
CA GLU A 59 -23.84 6.39 -9.89
C GLU A 59 -22.83 5.52 -10.64
N GLU A 60 -22.60 5.80 -11.93
CA GLU A 60 -21.60 5.06 -12.72
C GLU A 60 -20.20 5.33 -12.16
N ALA A 61 -19.88 6.61 -11.90
CA ALA A 61 -18.61 7.01 -11.32
C ALA A 61 -18.41 6.41 -9.91
N PHE A 62 -19.45 6.41 -9.08
CA PHE A 62 -19.42 5.81 -7.74
C PHE A 62 -19.05 4.33 -7.79
N ASN A 63 -19.76 3.54 -8.61
CA ASN A 63 -19.51 2.11 -8.72
C ASN A 63 -18.12 1.82 -9.28
N LYS A 64 -17.65 2.61 -10.26
CA LYS A 64 -16.31 2.50 -10.81
C LYS A 64 -15.23 2.73 -9.75
N TRP A 65 -15.39 3.74 -8.89
CA TRP A 65 -14.43 4.01 -7.81
C TRP A 65 -14.45 2.93 -6.73
N LEU A 66 -15.64 2.46 -6.35
CA LEU A 66 -15.80 1.37 -5.39
C LEU A 66 -15.11 0.09 -5.87
N ASP A 67 -15.28 -0.27 -7.15
CA ASP A 67 -14.60 -1.40 -7.76
C ASP A 67 -13.09 -1.18 -7.84
N ALA A 68 -12.65 0.00 -8.27
CA ALA A 68 -11.23 0.33 -8.39
C ALA A 68 -10.50 0.23 -7.04
N TRP A 69 -11.14 0.65 -5.96
CA TRP A 69 -10.57 0.58 -4.61
C TRP A 69 -10.50 -0.83 -4.07
N GLU A 70 -11.54 -1.64 -4.23
CA GLU A 70 -11.47 -3.06 -3.86
C GLU A 70 -10.34 -3.76 -4.62
N GLN A 71 -10.21 -3.52 -5.93
CA GLN A 71 -9.11 -4.08 -6.72
C GLN A 71 -7.74 -3.54 -6.29
N PHE A 72 -7.65 -2.27 -5.89
CA PHE A 72 -6.42 -1.68 -5.37
C PHE A 72 -5.96 -2.39 -4.09
N PHE A 73 -6.86 -2.64 -3.14
CA PHE A 73 -6.52 -3.36 -1.91
C PHE A 73 -6.08 -4.81 -2.16
N ILE A 74 -6.75 -5.51 -3.07
CA ILE A 74 -6.34 -6.86 -3.51
C ILE A 74 -4.97 -6.80 -4.20
N TYR A 75 -4.73 -5.80 -5.04
CA TYR A 75 -3.45 -5.60 -5.71
C TYR A 75 -2.30 -5.37 -4.71
N LEU A 76 -2.55 -4.66 -3.61
CA LEU A 76 -1.59 -4.49 -2.51
C LEU A 76 -1.35 -5.77 -1.69
N GLY A 77 -2.15 -6.81 -1.90
CA GLY A 77 -1.99 -8.12 -1.28
C GLY A 77 -2.98 -8.44 -0.17
N LEU A 78 -4.02 -7.62 0.04
CA LEU A 78 -5.09 -7.99 0.97
C LEU A 78 -5.92 -9.14 0.39
N LYS A 79 -6.16 -10.15 1.21
CA LYS A 79 -7.02 -11.29 0.91
C LYS A 79 -8.47 -10.87 0.77
N LYS A 80 -9.11 -11.31 -0.32
CA LYS A 80 -10.50 -10.94 -0.63
C LYS A 80 -11.48 -11.40 0.45
N GLU A 81 -11.24 -12.53 1.09
CA GLU A 81 -12.06 -13.04 2.19
C GLU A 81 -12.09 -12.13 3.43
N ASN A 82 -11.07 -11.27 3.59
CA ASN A 82 -10.99 -10.30 4.68
C ASN A 82 -11.51 -8.91 4.27
N LEU A 83 -12.04 -8.76 3.06
CA LEU A 83 -12.63 -7.52 2.56
C LEU A 83 -14.14 -7.69 2.36
N ARG A 84 -14.91 -6.65 2.69
CA ARG A 84 -16.32 -6.57 2.33
C ARG A 84 -16.74 -5.14 2.06
N ARG A 85 -17.81 -4.99 1.27
CA ARG A 85 -18.51 -3.72 1.10
C ARG A 85 -19.61 -3.62 2.15
N TYR A 86 -19.65 -2.50 2.87
CA TYR A 86 -20.70 -2.16 3.83
C TYR A 86 -21.42 -0.89 3.36
N GLU A 87 -22.66 -1.05 2.88
CA GLU A 87 -23.48 0.08 2.46
C GLU A 87 -24.23 0.67 3.66
N HIS A 88 -24.06 1.98 3.86
CA HIS A 88 -24.64 2.68 5.00
C HIS A 88 -26.17 2.76 4.86
N PRO A 89 -26.93 2.41 5.91
CA PRO A 89 -28.37 2.70 5.97
C PRO A 89 -28.64 4.20 5.77
N LYS A 90 -29.78 4.53 5.13
CA LYS A 90 -30.14 5.93 4.83
C LYS A 90 -30.17 6.82 6.07
N GLU A 91 -30.53 6.26 7.21
CA GLU A 91 -30.62 6.97 8.50
C GLU A 91 -29.25 7.33 9.09
N SER A 92 -28.20 6.64 8.64
CA SER A 92 -26.81 6.84 9.09
C SER A 92 -25.98 7.71 8.14
N LEU A 93 -26.53 8.05 6.96
CA LEU A 93 -25.85 8.91 6.00
C LEU A 93 -25.68 10.32 6.58
N ALA A 94 -24.53 10.93 6.30
CA ALA A 94 -24.35 12.35 6.53
C ALA A 94 -25.40 13.15 5.72
N HIS A 95 -25.83 14.29 6.25
CA HIS A 95 -26.89 15.12 5.63
C HIS A 95 -26.60 15.57 4.18
N TYR A 96 -25.33 15.52 3.77
CA TYR A 96 -24.85 15.85 2.43
C TYR A 96 -24.56 14.63 1.55
N SER A 97 -24.62 13.40 2.08
CA SER A 97 -24.31 12.19 1.32
C SER A 97 -25.58 11.56 0.76
N LYS A 98 -25.62 11.38 -0.56
CA LYS A 98 -26.64 10.59 -1.26
C LYS A 98 -26.44 9.09 -1.02
N ARG A 99 -25.19 8.63 -0.95
CA ARG A 99 -24.80 7.22 -0.85
C ARG A 99 -23.39 7.11 -0.28
N THR A 100 -23.18 6.23 0.69
CA THR A 100 -21.86 5.93 1.24
C THR A 100 -21.69 4.41 1.35
N VAL A 101 -20.59 3.90 0.82
CA VAL A 101 -20.19 2.50 0.96
C VAL A 101 -18.77 2.46 1.49
N ASP A 102 -18.61 1.78 2.62
CA ASP A 102 -17.30 1.50 3.18
C ASP A 102 -16.77 0.19 2.62
N ILE A 103 -15.49 0.18 2.29
CA ILE A 103 -14.71 -1.05 2.18
C ILE A 103 -14.16 -1.33 3.57
N GLU A 104 -14.65 -2.40 4.19
CA GLU A 104 -14.24 -2.83 5.52
C GLU A 104 -13.22 -3.98 5.42
N TYR A 105 -12.28 -3.99 6.36
CA TYR A 105 -11.33 -5.09 6.56
C TYR A 105 -11.66 -5.84 7.86
N HIS A 106 -11.48 -7.16 7.86
CA HIS A 106 -11.62 -8.00 9.04
C HIS A 106 -10.34 -7.98 9.88
N PHE A 107 -10.19 -6.95 10.71
CA PHE A 107 -9.07 -6.82 11.64
C PHE A 107 -9.11 -7.91 12.73
N PRO A 108 -8.00 -8.11 13.48
CA PRO A 108 -8.00 -9.01 14.64
C PRO A 108 -9.06 -8.68 15.71
N PHE A 109 -9.58 -7.45 15.72
CA PHE A 109 -10.65 -6.99 16.61
C PHE A 109 -12.04 -6.93 15.94
N GLY A 110 -12.19 -7.46 14.72
CA GLY A 110 -13.44 -7.52 13.97
C GLY A 110 -13.48 -6.62 12.73
N TRP A 111 -14.64 -6.59 12.08
CA TRP A 111 -14.88 -5.77 10.90
C TRP A 111 -14.85 -4.28 11.25
N ALA A 112 -14.07 -3.52 10.48
CA ALA A 112 -14.07 -2.07 10.57
C ALA A 112 -13.70 -1.43 9.23
N GLU A 113 -14.13 -0.19 9.05
CA GLU A 113 -13.85 0.65 7.89
C GLU A 113 -12.34 0.77 7.63
N LEU A 114 -11.92 0.35 6.44
CA LEU A 114 -10.58 0.60 5.89
C LEU A 114 -10.58 1.87 5.03
N ALA A 115 -11.61 2.02 4.20
CA ALA A 115 -11.76 3.12 3.25
C ALA A 115 -13.25 3.35 2.95
N GLY A 116 -13.64 4.58 2.62
CA GLY A 116 -15.02 4.94 2.27
C GLY A 116 -15.12 5.49 0.86
N VAL A 117 -16.22 5.20 0.17
CA VAL A 117 -16.62 5.91 -1.06
C VAL A 117 -17.95 6.59 -0.79
N ALA A 118 -17.99 7.91 -0.90
CA ALA A 118 -19.18 8.72 -0.67
C ALA A 118 -19.60 9.48 -1.94
N ASN A 119 -20.91 9.62 -2.15
CA ASN A 119 -21.48 10.53 -3.12
C ASN A 119 -22.06 11.74 -2.37
N ARG A 120 -21.35 12.85 -2.41
CA ARG A 120 -21.63 14.07 -1.63
C ARG A 120 -22.46 15.11 -2.39
N THR A 121 -22.96 14.72 -3.57
CA THR A 121 -23.70 15.59 -4.51
C THR A 121 -22.96 16.91 -4.74
N ASP A 122 -23.69 18.02 -4.83
CA ASP A 122 -23.19 19.38 -5.00
C ASP A 122 -22.98 20.15 -3.69
N PHE A 123 -23.10 19.50 -2.53
CA PHE A 123 -23.15 20.19 -1.25
C PHE A 123 -21.90 21.06 -1.01
N ASP A 124 -20.71 20.49 -1.20
CA ASP A 124 -19.45 21.17 -0.89
C ASP A 124 -19.24 22.42 -1.74
N LEU A 125 -19.36 22.29 -3.05
CA LEU A 125 -19.20 23.42 -3.97
C LEU A 125 -20.28 24.48 -3.79
N SER A 126 -21.53 24.07 -3.55
CA SER A 126 -22.64 25.02 -3.35
C SER A 126 -22.50 25.80 -2.04
N GLN A 127 -22.08 25.17 -0.94
CA GLN A 127 -21.80 25.86 0.32
C GLN A 127 -20.61 26.81 0.18
N HIS A 128 -19.50 26.35 -0.40
CA HIS A 128 -18.33 27.21 -0.62
C HIS A 128 -18.68 28.41 -1.51
N ALA A 129 -19.43 28.23 -2.59
CA ALA A 129 -19.87 29.32 -3.46
C ALA A 129 -20.76 30.32 -2.72
N LYS A 130 -21.72 29.83 -1.91
CA LYS A 130 -22.64 30.66 -1.13
C LYS A 130 -21.92 31.57 -0.13
N PHE A 131 -20.95 31.04 0.62
CA PHE A 131 -20.28 31.78 1.68
C PHE A 131 -19.06 32.59 1.22
N SER A 132 -18.42 32.19 0.12
CA SER A 132 -17.30 32.95 -0.47
C SER A 132 -17.74 34.05 -1.44
N GLY A 133 -18.94 33.93 -2.02
CA GLY A 133 -19.42 34.78 -3.11
C GLY A 133 -18.79 34.48 -4.47
N GLN A 134 -17.95 33.43 -4.58
CA GLN A 134 -17.34 32.99 -5.83
C GLN A 134 -18.24 31.99 -6.56
N ASP A 135 -18.36 32.13 -7.88
CA ASP A 135 -19.10 31.17 -8.70
C ASP A 135 -18.23 29.94 -9.00
N LEU A 136 -18.53 28.82 -8.32
CA LEU A 136 -17.87 27.52 -8.48
C LEU A 136 -18.64 26.56 -9.41
N ARG A 137 -19.65 27.03 -10.14
CA ARG A 137 -20.34 26.18 -11.12
C ARG A 137 -19.45 25.91 -12.33
N TYR A 138 -19.48 24.68 -12.81
CA TYR A 138 -18.88 24.28 -14.07
C TYR A 138 -19.77 24.74 -15.23
N PHE A 139 -19.17 25.26 -16.30
CA PHE A 139 -19.87 25.57 -17.54
C PHE A 139 -19.67 24.44 -18.54
N ASP A 140 -20.76 23.79 -18.92
CA ASP A 140 -20.76 22.71 -19.89
C ASP A 140 -21.01 23.26 -21.29
N ASP A 141 -19.97 23.18 -22.13
CA ASP A 141 -20.00 23.71 -23.48
C ASP A 141 -20.96 22.99 -24.42
N GLU A 142 -21.37 21.76 -24.11
CA GLU A 142 -22.24 20.95 -24.98
C GLU A 142 -23.70 21.34 -24.78
N ILE A 143 -24.12 21.52 -23.53
CA ILE A 143 -25.49 21.92 -23.18
C ILE A 143 -25.66 23.43 -22.96
N LYS A 144 -24.55 24.18 -22.91
CA LYS A 144 -24.50 25.63 -22.66
C LYS A 144 -25.12 26.07 -21.32
N GLU A 145 -24.96 25.24 -20.29
CA GLU A 145 -25.49 25.50 -18.95
C GLU A 145 -24.39 25.52 -17.87
N ARG A 146 -24.72 26.11 -16.72
CA ARG A 146 -23.88 26.10 -15.52
C ARG A 146 -24.54 25.30 -14.42
N TYR A 147 -23.80 24.35 -13.86
CA TYR A 147 -24.25 23.55 -12.72
C TYR A 147 -23.11 23.29 -11.75
N PHE A 148 -23.44 22.91 -10.52
CA PHE A 148 -22.46 22.36 -9.59
C PHE A 148 -22.26 20.88 -9.93
N PRO A 149 -21.04 20.44 -10.23
CA PRO A 149 -20.78 19.02 -10.40
C PRO A 149 -21.04 18.29 -9.08
N TYR A 150 -21.44 17.03 -9.20
CA TYR A 150 -21.48 16.14 -8.05
C TYR A 150 -20.08 15.66 -7.70
N VAL A 151 -19.87 15.35 -6.43
CA VAL A 151 -18.58 14.89 -5.91
C VAL A 151 -18.70 13.44 -5.46
N ILE A 152 -17.89 12.58 -6.07
CA ILE A 152 -17.61 11.23 -5.58
C ILE A 152 -16.28 11.30 -4.82
N GLU A 153 -16.32 10.93 -3.54
CA GLU A 153 -15.17 10.98 -2.65
C GLU A 153 -14.76 9.58 -2.20
N PRO A 154 -13.70 9.02 -2.81
CA PRO A 154 -12.93 7.93 -2.23
C PRO A 154 -11.93 8.45 -1.17
N THR A 155 -12.08 8.01 0.09
CA THR A 155 -11.26 8.40 1.26
C THR A 155 -10.67 7.22 2.06
N LEU A 156 -9.34 7.22 2.25
CA LEU A 156 -8.55 6.09 2.78
C LEU A 156 -7.63 6.54 3.91
N GLY A 157 -7.72 5.90 5.07
CA GLY A 157 -6.75 6.06 6.15
C GLY A 157 -5.48 5.23 5.90
N ILE A 158 -4.32 5.88 5.77
CA ILE A 158 -3.04 5.22 5.45
C ILE A 158 -2.61 4.27 6.58
N GLU A 159 -2.78 4.67 7.83
CA GLU A 159 -2.43 3.86 9.00
C GLU A 159 -3.33 2.62 9.13
N ARG A 160 -4.61 2.74 8.75
CA ARG A 160 -5.52 1.59 8.72
C ARG A 160 -5.12 0.60 7.64
N LEU A 161 -4.72 1.09 6.46
CA LEU A 161 -4.18 0.25 5.41
C LEU A 161 -2.88 -0.44 5.84
N LEU A 162 -1.96 0.28 6.46
CA LEU A 162 -0.74 -0.31 7.00
C LEU A 162 -1.07 -1.42 8.00
N LEU A 163 -1.97 -1.16 8.94
CA LEU A 163 -2.39 -2.16 9.93
C LEU A 163 -3.04 -3.39 9.27
N ALA A 164 -3.90 -3.17 8.28
CA ALA A 164 -4.53 -4.26 7.54
C ALA A 164 -3.48 -5.11 6.81
N LEU A 165 -2.54 -4.50 6.11
CA LEU A 165 -1.47 -5.21 5.39
C LEU A 165 -0.57 -6.01 6.35
N LEU A 166 -0.24 -5.44 7.51
CA LEU A 166 0.51 -6.14 8.55
C LEU A 166 -0.26 -7.34 9.11
N ALA A 167 -1.55 -7.15 9.43
CA ALA A 167 -2.40 -8.22 9.96
C ALA A 167 -2.61 -9.34 8.95
N ASP A 168 -2.81 -9.00 7.66
CA ASP A 168 -3.13 -9.98 6.61
C ASP A 168 -1.94 -10.85 6.20
N SER A 169 -0.74 -10.29 6.33
CA SER A 169 0.53 -10.90 5.94
C SER A 169 1.27 -11.61 7.08
N TYR A 170 0.88 -11.37 8.33
CA TYR A 170 1.50 -12.00 9.49
C TYR A 170 1.16 -13.49 9.58
N GLU A 171 2.19 -14.33 9.69
CA GLU A 171 2.04 -15.77 9.89
C GLU A 171 3.05 -16.31 10.91
N GLU A 172 2.56 -17.16 11.81
CA GLU A 172 3.35 -17.95 12.76
C GLU A 172 3.35 -19.41 12.32
N VAL A 173 4.51 -19.94 11.92
CA VAL A 173 4.66 -21.33 11.46
C VAL A 173 5.24 -22.20 12.58
N LYS A 174 4.39 -23.04 13.16
CA LYS A 174 4.79 -24.02 14.18
C LYS A 174 5.70 -25.09 13.59
N GLY A 175 6.78 -25.42 14.31
CA GLY A 175 7.81 -26.35 13.85
C GLY A 175 8.75 -25.76 12.79
N GLY A 176 8.69 -24.45 12.53
CA GLY A 176 9.49 -23.79 11.51
C GLY A 176 9.09 -24.16 10.07
N ARG A 177 9.71 -23.48 9.09
CA ARG A 177 9.37 -23.67 7.66
C ARG A 177 10.29 -24.62 6.90
N THR A 178 11.38 -25.07 7.53
CA THR A 178 12.33 -26.00 6.91
C THR A 178 11.89 -27.45 7.11
N THR A 179 11.83 -28.21 6.02
CA THR A 179 11.46 -29.65 6.04
C THR A 179 12.65 -30.60 6.08
N THR A 180 13.88 -30.07 5.92
CA THR A 180 15.10 -30.86 5.73
C THR A 180 15.99 -30.98 6.96
N THR A 181 15.74 -30.17 7.99
CA THR A 181 16.49 -30.18 9.26
C THR A 181 15.53 -30.02 10.42
N GLU A 182 15.87 -30.59 11.58
CA GLU A 182 15.10 -30.35 12.81
C GLU A 182 14.95 -28.85 13.08
N ALA A 183 13.75 -28.45 13.48
CA ALA A 183 13.40 -27.07 13.71
C ALA A 183 14.24 -26.52 14.88
N ALA A 184 15.10 -25.54 14.59
CA ALA A 184 15.90 -24.89 15.63
C ALA A 184 15.08 -24.03 16.62
N LYS A 185 13.77 -23.87 16.37
CA LYS A 185 12.78 -23.17 17.20
C LYS A 185 11.43 -23.89 17.10
N GLU A 186 10.61 -23.76 18.13
CA GLU A 186 9.22 -24.26 18.15
C GLU A 186 8.31 -23.50 17.17
N GLU A 187 8.67 -22.26 16.82
CA GLU A 187 7.87 -21.38 15.96
C GLU A 187 8.76 -20.42 15.15
N GLU A 188 8.33 -20.12 13.92
CA GLU A 188 8.97 -19.15 13.03
C GLU A 188 7.94 -18.14 12.53
N THR A 189 8.17 -16.86 12.82
CA THR A 189 7.36 -15.75 12.34
C THR A 189 7.82 -15.32 10.95
N VAL A 190 6.87 -15.11 10.03
CA VAL A 190 7.11 -14.54 8.71
C VAL A 190 6.08 -13.47 8.41
N LEU A 191 6.53 -12.38 7.82
CA LEU A 191 5.65 -11.34 7.30
C LEU A 191 5.58 -11.47 5.77
N ARG A 192 4.53 -12.09 5.26
CA ARG A 192 4.33 -12.32 3.82
C ARG A 192 3.77 -11.09 3.10
N LEU A 193 4.40 -9.93 3.30
CA LEU A 193 4.03 -8.71 2.60
C LEU A 193 4.07 -8.97 1.09
N ASN A 194 3.10 -8.44 0.36
CA ASN A 194 3.18 -8.45 -1.09
C ASN A 194 4.50 -7.80 -1.53
N LYS A 195 5.22 -8.46 -2.43
CA LYS A 195 6.58 -8.07 -2.83
C LYS A 195 6.68 -6.64 -3.36
N LYS A 196 5.57 -6.09 -3.88
CA LYS A 196 5.45 -4.72 -4.40
C LYS A 196 5.53 -3.63 -3.33
N ILE A 197 5.17 -3.97 -2.09
CA ILE A 197 5.08 -3.02 -0.96
C ILE A 197 6.09 -3.35 0.14
N ALA A 198 6.97 -4.34 -0.08
CA ALA A 198 7.97 -4.69 0.91
C ALA A 198 8.92 -3.51 1.15
N PRO A 199 9.12 -3.09 2.42
CA PRO A 199 9.94 -1.90 2.73
C PRO A 199 11.41 -2.11 2.37
N ILE A 200 11.88 -3.35 2.52
CA ILE A 200 13.17 -3.83 2.03
C ILE A 200 12.86 -4.89 0.98
N GLN A 201 13.38 -4.70 -0.22
CA GLN A 201 13.15 -5.62 -1.34
C GLN A 201 14.23 -6.71 -1.39
N VAL A 202 15.48 -6.34 -1.03
CA VAL A 202 16.64 -7.22 -1.16
C VAL A 202 17.54 -7.13 0.07
N ALA A 203 17.95 -8.27 0.61
CA ALA A 203 19.01 -8.33 1.63
C ALA A 203 20.26 -9.00 1.07
N VAL A 204 21.46 -8.45 1.33
CA VAL A 204 22.74 -9.03 0.90
C VAL A 204 23.52 -9.53 2.11
N LEU A 205 23.87 -10.82 2.09
CA LEU A 205 24.31 -11.60 3.24
C LEU A 205 25.61 -12.38 2.92
N PRO A 206 26.80 -12.01 3.45
CA PRO A 206 28.00 -12.82 3.28
C PRO A 206 27.91 -14.11 4.09
N LEU A 207 28.25 -15.27 3.55
CA LEU A 207 28.12 -16.56 4.25
C LEU A 207 28.88 -16.56 5.60
N LEU A 208 30.11 -16.04 5.61
CA LEU A 208 30.99 -15.99 6.77
C LEU A 208 31.52 -14.56 7.00
N LYS A 209 31.17 -13.97 8.14
CA LYS A 209 31.61 -12.61 8.52
C LYS A 209 33.12 -12.48 8.77
N ASN A 210 33.79 -13.57 9.14
CA ASN A 210 35.22 -13.60 9.43
C ASN A 210 36.09 -13.72 8.16
N ASN A 211 35.47 -14.03 7.01
CA ASN A 211 36.16 -14.00 5.74
C ASN A 211 36.05 -12.60 5.12
N LYS A 212 37.17 -11.85 5.13
CA LYS A 212 37.22 -10.48 4.62
C LYS A 212 36.92 -10.36 3.13
N GLU A 213 37.29 -11.37 2.33
CA GLU A 213 37.04 -11.38 0.89
C GLU A 213 35.54 -11.53 0.60
N LEU A 214 34.85 -12.43 1.32
CA LEU A 214 33.39 -12.58 1.19
C LEU A 214 32.64 -11.31 1.61
N VAL A 215 33.07 -10.69 2.72
CA VAL A 215 32.47 -9.44 3.20
C VAL A 215 32.69 -8.31 2.19
N ALA A 216 33.89 -8.18 1.63
CA ALA A 216 34.18 -7.19 0.61
C ALA A 216 33.31 -7.41 -0.64
N ARG A 217 33.24 -8.65 -1.14
CA ARG A 217 32.42 -8.99 -2.31
C ARG A 217 30.92 -8.75 -2.06
N ALA A 218 30.42 -9.07 -0.87
CA ALA A 218 29.03 -8.82 -0.50
C ALA A 218 28.71 -7.32 -0.45
N LYS A 219 29.63 -6.49 0.04
CA LYS A 219 29.47 -5.03 0.03
C LYS A 219 29.48 -4.45 -1.38
N GLU A 220 30.33 -4.97 -2.27
CA GLU A 220 30.31 -4.58 -3.69
C GLU A 220 28.96 -4.89 -4.36
N ILE A 221 28.44 -6.11 -4.15
CA ILE A 221 27.13 -6.51 -4.68
C ILE A 221 26.01 -5.63 -4.09
N TYR A 222 26.07 -5.37 -2.78
CA TYR A 222 25.12 -4.48 -2.10
C TYR A 222 25.11 -3.07 -2.72
N GLU A 223 26.28 -2.45 -2.89
CA GLU A 223 26.39 -1.13 -3.50
C GLU A 223 25.95 -1.11 -4.97
N ALA A 224 26.17 -2.21 -5.71
CA ALA A 224 25.69 -2.35 -7.08
C ALA A 224 24.15 -2.47 -7.19
N LEU A 225 23.47 -2.98 -6.15
CA LEU A 225 22.01 -3.18 -6.15
C LEU A 225 21.22 -1.96 -5.64
N LYS A 226 21.79 -1.13 -4.76
CA LYS A 226 21.13 0.06 -4.18
C LYS A 226 20.53 1.04 -5.19
N PRO A 227 21.13 1.27 -6.39
CA PRO A 227 20.51 2.14 -7.40
C PRO A 227 19.21 1.58 -7.98
N HIS A 228 18.94 0.29 -7.79
CA HIS A 228 17.82 -0.42 -8.40
C HIS A 228 16.75 -0.84 -7.39
N PHE A 229 17.13 -1.10 -6.13
CA PHE A 229 16.23 -1.67 -5.12
C PHE A 229 16.43 -1.07 -3.74
N MET A 230 15.41 -1.20 -2.90
CA MET A 230 15.52 -0.99 -1.46
C MET A 230 16.31 -2.15 -0.85
N CYS A 231 17.58 -1.90 -0.54
CA CYS A 231 18.49 -2.94 -0.08
C CYS A 231 18.88 -2.81 1.40
N GLN A 232 19.08 -3.95 2.06
CA GLN A 232 19.72 -4.06 3.38
C GLN A 232 20.95 -4.97 3.32
N TYR A 233 21.97 -4.64 4.12
CA TYR A 233 23.16 -5.49 4.29
C TYR A 233 23.19 -6.07 5.70
N ASP A 234 23.59 -7.34 5.84
CA ASP A 234 23.68 -7.99 7.15
C ASP A 234 24.69 -9.14 7.22
N GLU A 235 25.66 -9.02 8.14
CA GLU A 235 26.71 -10.01 8.41
C GLU A 235 26.69 -10.57 9.84
N VAL A 236 25.68 -10.20 10.66
CA VAL A 236 25.64 -10.55 12.07
C VAL A 236 24.95 -11.90 12.29
N GLY A 237 25.66 -12.81 12.96
CA GLY A 237 25.13 -14.14 13.29
C GLY A 237 25.19 -15.14 12.12
N THR A 238 24.56 -16.30 12.30
CA THR A 238 24.56 -17.36 11.28
C THR A 238 23.68 -16.98 10.09
N ILE A 239 23.90 -17.59 8.93
CA ILE A 239 23.11 -17.31 7.72
C ILE A 239 21.61 -17.57 7.93
N GLY A 240 21.25 -18.67 8.61
CA GLY A 240 19.85 -18.97 8.94
C GLY A 240 19.20 -17.93 9.85
N ARG A 241 19.94 -17.38 10.83
CA ARG A 241 19.43 -16.28 11.68
C ARG A 241 19.24 -14.99 10.89
N ARG A 242 20.04 -14.76 9.84
CA ARG A 242 19.88 -13.60 8.96
C ARG A 242 18.68 -13.73 8.05
N TYR A 243 18.48 -14.89 7.42
CA TYR A 243 17.25 -15.16 6.67
C TYR A 243 16.00 -14.94 7.51
N ARG A 244 15.95 -15.49 8.73
CA ARG A 244 14.80 -15.30 9.62
C ARG A 244 14.50 -13.84 9.94
N ARG A 245 15.53 -13.03 10.26
CA ARG A 245 15.34 -11.59 10.50
C ARG A 245 14.77 -10.86 9.28
N GLN A 246 15.16 -11.29 8.09
CA GLN A 246 14.65 -10.74 6.82
C GLN A 246 13.22 -11.22 6.54
N ASP A 247 12.91 -12.47 6.86
CA ASP A 247 11.57 -13.04 6.73
C ASP A 247 10.57 -12.39 7.73
N GLU A 248 11.02 -12.06 8.96
CA GLU A 248 10.25 -11.36 10.00
C GLU A 248 9.85 -9.92 9.59
N ILE A 249 10.67 -9.25 8.77
CA ILE A 249 10.36 -7.90 8.24
C ILE A 249 9.80 -7.93 6.81
N GLY A 250 9.61 -9.12 6.26
CA GLY A 250 8.98 -9.35 4.96
C GLY A 250 9.84 -9.07 3.74
N THR A 251 11.17 -9.10 3.85
CA THR A 251 12.08 -8.93 2.71
C THR A 251 11.92 -10.08 1.69
N PRO A 252 11.49 -9.83 0.44
CA PRO A 252 11.21 -10.89 -0.53
C PRO A 252 12.44 -11.67 -1.00
N ALA A 253 13.57 -11.00 -1.20
CA ALA A 253 14.77 -11.59 -1.78
C ALA A 253 15.97 -11.49 -0.83
N CYS A 254 16.63 -12.61 -0.57
CA CYS A 254 17.93 -12.63 0.13
C CYS A 254 19.02 -13.15 -0.79
N ILE A 255 20.11 -12.40 -0.92
CA ILE A 255 21.30 -12.75 -1.71
C ILE A 255 22.39 -13.23 -0.76
N THR A 256 22.84 -14.46 -0.94
CA THR A 256 23.95 -15.03 -0.18
C THR A 256 25.21 -15.08 -1.01
N VAL A 257 26.28 -14.50 -0.44
CA VAL A 257 27.62 -14.46 -1.03
C VAL A 257 28.50 -15.48 -0.31
N ASP A 258 28.84 -16.56 -1.00
CA ASP A 258 29.57 -17.71 -0.48
C ASP A 258 30.93 -17.90 -1.15
N HIS A 259 31.67 -18.93 -0.74
CA HIS A 259 33.01 -19.21 -1.29
C HIS A 259 33.01 -19.43 -2.80
N GLN A 260 31.94 -20.03 -3.34
CA GLN A 260 31.82 -20.27 -4.77
C GLN A 260 31.66 -18.94 -5.53
N THR A 261 31.03 -17.93 -4.93
CA THR A 261 30.95 -16.57 -5.50
C THR A 261 32.33 -15.99 -5.85
N LEU A 262 33.37 -16.27 -5.04
CA LEU A 262 34.72 -15.78 -5.30
C LEU A 262 35.40 -16.50 -6.49
N GLN A 263 34.89 -17.66 -6.89
CA GLN A 263 35.44 -18.48 -7.97
C GLN A 263 34.76 -18.22 -9.31
N ASP A 264 33.43 -18.15 -9.31
CA ASP A 264 32.63 -18.13 -10.54
C ASP A 264 31.69 -16.92 -10.68
N ASN A 265 31.75 -15.96 -9.74
CA ASN A 265 30.93 -14.76 -9.71
C ASN A 265 29.40 -15.03 -9.71
N THR A 266 28.98 -16.20 -9.24
CA THR A 266 27.56 -16.52 -9.02
C THR A 266 27.19 -16.40 -7.54
N VAL A 267 25.97 -15.97 -7.26
CA VAL A 267 25.41 -15.78 -5.92
C VAL A 267 24.14 -16.61 -5.76
N THR A 268 23.76 -16.86 -4.52
CA THR A 268 22.52 -17.58 -4.22
C THR A 268 21.39 -16.56 -3.98
N LEU A 269 20.35 -16.59 -4.80
CA LEU A 269 19.11 -15.84 -4.61
C LEU A 269 18.10 -16.73 -3.89
N ARG A 270 17.60 -16.28 -2.74
CA ARG A 270 16.57 -16.96 -1.95
C ARG A 270 15.26 -16.18 -1.98
N ASP A 271 14.17 -16.89 -2.27
CA ASP A 271 12.80 -16.37 -2.17
C ASP A 271 12.25 -16.59 -0.74
N ARG A 272 11.67 -15.54 -0.15
CA ARG A 272 11.09 -15.54 1.20
C ARG A 272 9.98 -16.56 1.37
N ASP A 273 9.09 -16.66 0.37
CA ASP A 273 7.82 -17.34 0.52
C ASP A 273 7.94 -18.84 0.35
N THR A 274 8.71 -19.25 -0.66
CA THR A 274 8.98 -20.64 -1.03
C THR A 274 10.21 -21.20 -0.33
N MET A 275 11.09 -20.34 0.19
CA MET A 275 12.44 -20.69 0.70
C MET A 275 13.36 -21.33 -0.34
N SER A 276 12.97 -21.32 -1.61
CA SER A 276 13.78 -21.85 -2.70
C SER A 276 15.05 -21.02 -2.89
N GLN A 277 16.12 -21.68 -3.32
CA GLN A 277 17.42 -21.09 -3.54
C GLN A 277 17.88 -21.39 -4.97
N GLU A 278 18.19 -20.36 -5.72
CA GLU A 278 18.70 -20.45 -7.10
C GLU A 278 20.09 -19.83 -7.19
N ARG A 279 21.00 -20.46 -7.92
CA ARG A 279 22.30 -19.86 -8.26
C ARG A 279 22.16 -19.00 -9.50
N VAL A 280 22.48 -17.71 -9.37
CA VAL A 280 22.40 -16.72 -10.45
C VAL A 280 23.74 -16.00 -10.60
N SER A 281 24.11 -15.64 -11.83
CA SER A 281 25.27 -14.78 -12.06
C SER A 281 25.02 -13.39 -11.44
N ALA A 282 26.04 -12.84 -10.78
CA ALA A 282 25.96 -11.50 -10.20
C ALA A 282 25.62 -10.42 -11.27
N GLU A 283 25.97 -10.65 -12.53
CA GLU A 283 25.65 -9.74 -13.64
C GLU A 283 24.16 -9.74 -14.02
N ARG A 284 23.46 -10.86 -13.79
CA ARG A 284 22.02 -11.02 -14.08
C ARG A 284 21.13 -10.80 -12.86
N LEU A 285 21.75 -10.40 -11.74
CA LEU A 285 21.09 -10.30 -10.46
C LEU A 285 19.93 -9.30 -10.45
N PRO A 286 20.05 -8.09 -11.05
CA PRO A 286 18.92 -7.17 -11.13
C PRO A 286 17.72 -7.76 -11.86
N GLN A 287 17.93 -8.44 -12.99
CA GLN A 287 16.83 -9.06 -13.76
C GLN A 287 16.19 -10.22 -13.02
N ALA A 288 16.98 -11.03 -12.31
CA ALA A 288 16.48 -12.14 -11.50
C ALA A 288 15.64 -11.63 -10.32
N ILE A 289 16.09 -10.57 -9.63
CA ILE A 289 15.32 -9.93 -8.56
C ILE A 289 14.03 -9.33 -9.11
N ASP A 290 14.09 -8.60 -10.23
CA ASP A 290 12.91 -8.00 -10.86
C ASP A 290 11.85 -9.03 -11.21
N LYS A 291 12.27 -10.20 -11.72
CA LYS A 291 11.38 -11.32 -12.01
C LYS A 291 10.71 -11.82 -10.72
N LEU A 292 11.50 -12.07 -9.68
CA LEU A 292 11.00 -12.53 -8.38
C LEU A 292 10.01 -11.53 -7.76
N LEU A 293 10.24 -10.21 -7.87
CA LEU A 293 9.36 -9.18 -7.30
C LEU A 293 8.06 -8.97 -8.10
N LYS A 294 7.99 -9.44 -9.35
CA LYS A 294 6.81 -9.34 -10.21
C LYS A 294 5.89 -10.55 -10.12
N GLU A 295 6.45 -11.72 -9.78
CA GLU A 295 5.76 -12.98 -9.48
C GLU A 295 5.05 -12.95 -8.12
#